data_AF-W6TEC9-F1
#
_entry.id   AF-W6TEC9-F1
#
_cell.length_a   1.000
_cell.length_b   1.000
_cell.length_c   1.000
_cell.angle_alpha   90.00
_cell.angle_beta   90.00
_cell.angle_gamma   90.00
#
_symmetry.space_group_name_H-M   'P 1'
#
loop_
_entity.id
_entity.type
_entity.pdbx_description
1 polymer ?
#
loop_
_entity_poly.entity_id
_entity_poly.type
_entity_poly.pdbx_seq_one_letter_code
_entity_poly.pdbx_strand_id
1 'polypeptide(L)'
;MSTRPYSIDLREKIINFIKSADSQKEASRVFGINKMTLNRWHLHYKSKGHFYPKIRLDAKPTIEKESFIQYATNHPDARSENIAGEFGMSVSGARY
;
A
#
# COMPACT_ATOMS: atom_id res chain seq x y z
N MET A 1 -2.26 8.72 -10.61
CA MET A 1 -2.46 9.62 -9.44
C MET A 1 -2.38 8.79 -8.16
N SER A 2 -1.29 8.87 -7.40
CA SER A 2 -1.21 8.21 -6.09
C SER A 2 -2.01 9.02 -5.08
N THR A 3 -3.15 8.51 -4.64
CA THR A 3 -3.94 9.13 -3.56
C THR A 3 -3.19 8.95 -2.24
N ARG A 4 -2.88 10.07 -1.57
CA ARG A 4 -2.33 10.05 -0.22
C ARG A 4 -3.43 9.70 0.79
N PRO A 5 -3.15 8.85 1.80
CA PRO A 5 -4.10 8.64 2.89
C PRO A 5 -4.33 9.96 3.64
N TYR A 6 -5.54 10.14 4.15
CA TYR A 6 -5.86 11.21 5.11
C TYR A 6 -4.91 11.15 6.32
N SER A 7 -4.60 12.32 6.87
CA SER A 7 -3.71 12.47 8.04
C SER A 7 -4.24 11.70 9.26
N ILE A 8 -3.31 11.30 10.11
CA ILE A 8 -3.59 10.53 11.34
C ILE A 8 -4.45 11.37 12.29
N ASP A 9 -4.09 12.64 12.50
CA ASP A 9 -4.79 13.58 13.38
C ASP A 9 -6.26 13.76 12.98
N LEU A 10 -6.54 13.81 11.68
CA LEU A 10 -7.91 13.93 11.17
C LEU A 10 -8.74 12.68 11.50
N ARG A 11 -8.16 11.50 11.29
CA ARG A 11 -8.81 10.23 11.62
C ARG A 11 -9.08 10.12 13.11
N GLU A 12 -8.12 10.52 13.94
CA GLU A 12 -8.25 10.53 15.40
C GLU A 12 -9.41 11.42 15.85
N LYS A 13 -9.43 12.68 15.39
CA LYS A 13 -10.51 13.64 15.70
C LYS A 13 -11.89 13.08 15.33
N ILE A 14 -12.00 12.44 14.17
CA ILE A 14 -13.28 11.90 13.72
C ILE A 14 -13.69 10.66 14.51
N ILE A 15 -12.75 9.75 14.83
CA ILE A 15 -13.05 8.59 15.68
C ILE A 15 -13.50 9.05 17.06
N ASN A 16 -12.84 10.05 17.65
CA ASN A 16 -13.24 10.61 18.93
C ASN A 16 -14.62 11.26 18.87
N PHE A 17 -14.92 12.01 17.80
CA PHE A 17 -16.24 12.59 17.57
C PHE A 17 -17.33 11.51 17.41
N ILE A 18 -17.05 10.43 16.68
CA ILE A 18 -18.00 9.31 16.52
C ILE A 18 -18.25 8.62 17.86
N LYS A 19 -17.22 8.49 18.71
CA LYS A 19 -17.39 7.90 20.06
C LYS A 19 -18.22 8.77 20.99
N SER A 20 -18.21 10.10 20.83
CA SER A 20 -18.99 11.02 21.67
C SER A 20 -20.42 11.24 21.18
N ALA A 21 -20.63 11.35 19.86
CA ALA A 21 -21.93 11.68 19.27
C ALA A 21 -22.72 10.45 18.77
N ASP A 22 -22.09 9.27 18.77
CA ASP A 22 -22.62 7.98 18.28
C ASP A 22 -23.24 8.05 16.86
N SER A 23 -22.76 9.00 16.03
CA SER A 23 -23.36 9.30 14.73
C SER A 23 -22.33 9.60 13.63
N GLN A 24 -22.18 8.68 12.68
CA GLN A 24 -21.32 8.87 11.50
C GLN A 24 -21.94 9.83 10.48
N LYS A 25 -23.27 10.01 10.51
CA LYS A 25 -23.98 10.95 9.63
C LYS A 25 -23.65 12.39 10.01
N GLU A 26 -23.59 12.67 11.30
CA GLU A 26 -23.22 13.98 11.82
C GLU A 26 -21.74 14.27 11.60
N ALA A 27 -20.86 13.29 11.87
CA ALA A 27 -19.44 13.41 11.55
C ALA A 27 -19.20 13.72 10.06
N SER A 28 -19.97 13.11 9.16
CA SER A 28 -19.89 13.39 7.72
C SER A 28 -20.21 14.85 7.39
N ARG A 29 -21.21 15.44 8.05
CA ARG A 29 -21.58 16.85 7.87
C ARG A 29 -20.54 17.80 8.47
N VAL A 30 -20.04 17.51 9.67
CA VAL A 30 -19.08 18.38 10.39
C VAL A 30 -17.73 18.41 9.69
N PHE A 31 -17.22 17.24 9.26
CA PHE A 31 -15.89 17.12 8.68
C PHE A 31 -15.88 17.15 7.15
N GLY A 32 -17.04 17.17 6.49
CA GLY A 32 -17.16 17.16 5.03
C GLY A 32 -16.63 15.86 4.37
N ILE A 33 -16.46 14.78 5.13
CA ILE A 33 -15.98 13.50 4.62
C ILE A 33 -17.16 12.60 4.30
N ASN A 34 -17.08 11.86 3.21
CA ASN A 34 -18.08 10.85 2.84
C ASN A 34 -18.34 9.86 3.99
N LYS A 35 -19.62 9.69 4.36
CA LYS A 35 -20.08 8.74 5.39
C LYS A 35 -19.51 7.33 5.22
N MET A 36 -19.34 6.85 3.99
CA MET A 36 -18.78 5.53 3.70
C MET A 36 -17.32 5.42 4.16
N THR A 37 -16.52 6.48 3.94
CA THR A 37 -15.13 6.54 4.42
C THR A 37 -15.08 6.50 5.94
N LEU A 38 -15.95 7.26 6.60
CA LEU A 38 -16.05 7.28 8.06
C LEU A 38 -16.46 5.92 8.63
N ASN A 39 -17.41 5.25 7.97
CA ASN A 39 -17.83 3.91 8.37
C ASN A 39 -16.68 2.90 8.25
N ARG A 40 -15.91 2.95 7.17
CA ARG A 40 -14.71 2.10 6.99
C ARG A 40 -13.67 2.34 8.10
N TRP A 41 -13.44 3.59 8.49
CA TRP A 41 -12.52 3.90 9.59
C TRP A 41 -13.04 3.43 10.95
N HIS A 42 -14.33 3.62 11.22
CA HIS A 42 -14.95 3.16 12.45
C HIS A 42 -14.91 1.62 12.58
N LEU A 43 -15.22 0.89 11.51
CA LEU A 43 -15.08 -0.57 11.46
C LEU A 43 -13.63 -1.02 11.64
N HIS A 44 -12.69 -0.33 10.98
CA HIS A 44 -11.27 -0.59 11.15
C HIS A 44 -10.81 -0.41 12.59
N TYR A 45 -11.23 0.69 13.23
CA TYR A 45 -10.95 0.98 14.62
C TYR A 45 -11.56 -0.08 15.55
N LYS A 46 -12.82 -0.48 15.35
CA LYS A 46 -13.45 -1.57 16.11
C LYS A 46 -12.73 -2.91 15.97
N SER A 47 -12.20 -3.22 14.78
CA SER A 47 -11.52 -4.48 14.50
C SER A 47 -10.06 -4.51 14.99
N LYS A 48 -9.33 -3.39 14.91
CA LYS A 48 -7.88 -3.34 15.18
C LYS A 48 -7.48 -2.53 16.41
N GLY A 49 -8.37 -1.73 16.96
CA GLY A 49 -8.08 -0.81 18.07
C GLY A 49 -7.32 0.47 17.67
N HIS A 50 -6.99 0.67 16.39
CA HIS A 50 -6.23 1.83 15.91
C HIS A 50 -6.81 2.45 14.64
N PHE A 51 -6.41 3.69 14.34
CA PHE A 51 -6.88 4.45 13.17
C PHE A 51 -5.79 4.69 12.10
N TYR A 52 -4.59 4.13 12.31
CA TYR A 52 -3.49 4.25 11.35
C TYR A 52 -3.87 3.74 9.95
N PRO A 53 -3.44 4.44 8.88
CA PRO A 53 -3.60 3.96 7.52
C PRO A 53 -2.86 2.62 7.32
N LYS A 54 -3.43 1.77 6.46
CA LYS A 54 -2.73 0.55 6.03
C LYS A 54 -1.48 0.96 5.26
N ILE A 55 -0.34 0.44 5.70
CA ILE A 55 0.93 0.57 4.97
C ILE A 55 0.73 -0.11 3.61
N ARG A 56 1.01 0.61 2.53
CA ARG A 56 1.09 0.01 1.20
C ARG A 56 2.35 -0.83 1.19
N LEU A 57 2.17 -2.15 1.13
CA LEU A 57 3.28 -3.04 0.84
C LEU A 57 3.44 -3.04 -0.66
N ASP A 58 4.65 -2.78 -1.12
CA ASP A 58 5.00 -2.97 -2.53
C ASP A 58 4.84 -4.44 -2.90
N ALA A 59 4.68 -4.70 -4.19
CA ALA A 59 4.66 -6.06 -4.69
C ALA A 59 5.98 -6.74 -4.30
N LYS A 60 5.88 -7.94 -3.73
CA LYS A 60 7.08 -8.75 -3.49
C LYS A 60 7.76 -9.02 -4.84
N PRO A 61 9.07 -8.77 -4.96
CA PRO A 61 9.77 -9.09 -6.19
C PRO A 61 9.69 -10.60 -6.42
N THR A 62 9.47 -11.00 -7.68
CA THR A 62 9.41 -12.41 -8.08
C THR A 62 10.78 -13.09 -7.97
N ILE A 63 11.85 -12.30 -8.07
CA ILE A 63 13.24 -12.77 -8.11
C ILE A 63 14.03 -12.09 -7.01
N GLU A 64 14.99 -12.83 -6.45
CA GLU A 64 15.94 -12.28 -5.48
C GLU A 64 16.89 -11.31 -6.18
N LYS A 65 16.91 -10.07 -5.70
CA LYS A 65 17.65 -8.99 -6.35
C LYS A 65 19.17 -9.22 -6.36
N GLU A 66 19.69 -9.82 -5.29
CA GLU A 66 21.13 -10.06 -5.12
C GLU A 66 21.63 -11.10 -6.12
N SER A 67 20.91 -12.20 -6.31
CA SER A 67 21.27 -13.23 -7.30
C SER A 67 21.19 -12.69 -8.73
N PHE A 68 20.19 -11.85 -9.03
CA PHE A 68 20.10 -11.17 -10.33
C PHE A 68 21.29 -10.25 -10.60
N ILE A 69 21.67 -9.42 -9.62
CA ILE A 69 22.82 -8.50 -9.75
C ILE A 69 24.12 -9.30 -9.92
N GLN A 70 24.30 -10.38 -9.14
CA GLN A 70 25.48 -11.22 -9.22
C GLN A 70 25.61 -11.89 -10.60
N TYR A 71 24.51 -12.42 -11.15
CA TYR A 71 24.48 -13.01 -12.48
C TYR A 71 24.83 -11.97 -13.56
N ALA A 72 24.21 -10.79 -13.51
CA ALA A 72 24.48 -9.72 -14.48
C ALA A 72 25.93 -9.22 -14.42
N THR A 73 26.54 -9.22 -13.23
CA THR A 73 27.94 -8.81 -13.04
C THR A 73 28.92 -9.88 -13.55
N ASN A 74 28.61 -11.16 -13.33
CA ASN A 74 29.45 -12.27 -13.77
C ASN A 74 29.35 -12.52 -15.29
N HIS A 75 28.25 -12.11 -15.91
CA HIS A 75 28.00 -12.29 -17.34
C HIS A 75 27.68 -10.95 -18.02
N PRO A 76 28.69 -10.08 -18.22
CA PRO A 76 28.48 -8.75 -18.82
C PRO A 76 27.93 -8.81 -20.25
N ASP A 77 28.22 -9.89 -20.98
CA ASP A 77 27.73 -10.12 -22.35
C ASP A 77 26.45 -10.96 -22.41
N ALA A 78 25.83 -11.28 -21.26
CA ALA A 78 24.60 -12.06 -21.24
C ALA A 78 23.46 -11.29 -21.93
N ARG A 79 22.86 -11.94 -22.93
CA ARG A 79 21.64 -11.45 -23.56
C ARG A 79 20.46 -11.58 -22.61
N SER A 80 19.47 -10.71 -22.77
CA SER A 80 18.20 -10.78 -22.03
C SER A 80 17.49 -12.14 -22.15
N GLU A 81 17.72 -12.89 -23.24
CA GLU A 81 17.21 -14.26 -23.42
C GLU A 81 17.84 -15.25 -22.43
N ASN A 82 19.14 -15.14 -22.18
CA ASN A 82 19.86 -16.01 -21.25
C ASN A 82 19.43 -15.73 -19.80
N ILE A 83 19.34 -14.44 -19.45
CA ILE A 83 18.88 -13.98 -18.13
C ILE A 83 17.42 -14.40 -17.90
N ALA A 84 16.57 -14.24 -18.92
CA ALA A 84 15.18 -14.67 -18.85
C ALA A 84 15.03 -16.18 -18.61
N GLY A 85 15.85 -17.00 -19.27
CA GLY A 85 15.89 -18.45 -19.06
C GLY A 85 16.32 -18.84 -17.65
N GLU A 86 17.40 -18.24 -17.14
CA GLU A 86 17.94 -18.54 -15.80
C GLU A 86 16.94 -18.23 -14.69
N PHE A 87 16.29 -17.06 -14.77
CA PHE A 87 15.39 -16.58 -13.73
C PHE A 87 13.91 -16.89 -14.00
N GLY A 88 13.60 -17.63 -15.06
CA GLY A 88 12.24 -18.00 -15.43
C GLY A 88 11.32 -16.79 -15.67
N MET A 89 11.85 -15.70 -16.23
CA MET A 89 11.12 -14.45 -16.46
C MET A 89 10.93 -14.17 -17.94
N SER A 90 10.18 -13.11 -18.28
CA SER A 90 10.07 -12.68 -19.68
C SER A 90 11.35 -11.97 -20.15
N VAL A 91 11.68 -12.10 -21.43
CA VAL A 91 12.81 -11.37 -22.06
C VAL A 91 12.68 -9.86 -21.86
N SER A 92 11.46 -9.32 -21.86
CA SER A 92 11.20 -7.90 -21.56
C SER A 92 11.50 -7.52 -20.12
N GLY A 93 11.24 -8.41 -19.15
CA GLY A 93 11.56 -8.21 -17.74
C GLY A 93 13.05 -8.29 -17.45
N ALA A 94 13.80 -9.02 -18.28
CA ALA A 94 15.25 -9.13 -18.22
C ALA A 94 16.01 -7.98 -18.92
N ARG A 95 15.31 -6.97 -19.43
CA ARG A 95 15.94 -5.74 -19.95
C ARG A 95 16.24 -4.82 -18.76
N TYR A 96 17.51 -4.69 -18.40
CA TYR A 96 18.00 -3.73 -17.41
C TYR A 96 18.89 -2.68 -18.09
#